data_AF-A0A2G5U6K7-F1
#
_entry.id   AF-A0A2G5U6K7-F1
#
_cell.length_a   1.000
_cell.length_b   1.000
_cell.length_c   1.000
_cell.angle_alpha   90.00
_cell.angle_beta   90.00
_cell.angle_gamma   90.00
#
_symmetry.space_group_name_H-M   'P 1'
#
loop_
_entity.id
_entity.type
_entity.pdbx_description
1 polymer ?
#
loop_
_entity_poly.entity_id
_entity_poly.type
_entity_poly.pdbx_seq_one_letter_code
_entity_poly.pdbx_strand_id
1 'polypeptide(L)'
;MSEFMKGVMLLKQDLTEVPAEEALKGKVTMKRKPIEVVFFSRDRSKADLEENFTEKHGDWLCVKYGDDILTRYQSKFEIKTIPVLRVINPAGKMVVLDGKSEVVDKGKADPLGLFAAWEAACNK
;
A
#
# COMPACT_ATOMS: atom_id res chain seq x y z
N MET A 1 10.99 -3.07 12.30
CA MET A 1 10.23 -2.62 11.13
C MET A 1 11.13 -1.73 10.29
N SER A 2 11.05 -1.85 8.96
CA SER A 2 11.79 -0.98 8.05
C SER A 2 11.49 0.49 8.35
N GLU A 3 12.47 1.36 8.15
CA GLU A 3 12.32 2.82 8.29
C GLU A 3 11.26 3.42 7.35
N PHE A 4 10.74 2.62 6.43
CA PHE A 4 9.76 3.02 5.43
C PHE A 4 8.52 3.63 6.09
N MET A 5 7.79 2.93 6.95
CA MET A 5 6.56 3.49 7.54
C MET A 5 6.75 3.96 8.99
N LYS A 6 7.99 4.27 9.40
CA LYS A 6 8.27 4.61 10.80
C LYS A 6 7.60 5.93 11.19
N GLY A 7 6.82 5.91 12.27
CA GLY A 7 6.12 7.07 12.84
C GLY A 7 4.87 7.50 12.07
N VAL A 8 4.41 6.70 11.10
CA VAL A 8 3.25 7.02 10.27
C VAL A 8 1.98 6.48 10.92
N MET A 9 0.93 7.29 10.92
CA MET A 9 -0.40 6.86 11.35
C MET A 9 -1.23 6.44 10.15
N LEU A 10 -1.79 5.23 10.22
CA LEU A 10 -2.68 4.68 9.20
C LEU A 10 -4.11 4.68 9.69
N LEU A 11 -5.05 4.83 8.76
CA LEU A 11 -6.47 4.68 8.95
C LEU A 11 -6.89 3.27 8.58
N LYS A 12 -7.76 2.68 9.40
CA LYS A 12 -8.56 1.50 9.06
C LYS A 12 -9.88 1.96 8.42
N GLN A 13 -10.64 1.01 7.88
CA GLN A 13 -11.94 1.27 7.24
C GLN A 13 -12.98 1.94 8.15
N ASP A 14 -12.88 1.78 9.46
CA ASP A 14 -13.73 2.49 10.44
C ASP A 14 -13.19 3.90 10.78
N LEU A 15 -12.20 4.38 10.02
CA LEU A 15 -11.47 5.64 10.21
C LEU A 15 -10.69 5.74 11.54
N THR A 16 -10.53 4.62 12.26
CA THR A 16 -9.65 4.60 13.43
C THR A 16 -8.19 4.63 13.03
N GLU A 17 -7.39 5.37 13.80
CA GLU A 17 -5.96 5.50 13.59
C GLU A 17 -5.20 4.34 14.25
N VAL A 18 -4.18 3.84 13.57
CA VAL A 18 -3.27 2.81 14.07
C VAL A 18 -1.84 3.10 13.61
N PRO A 19 -0.83 2.97 14.49
CA PRO A 19 0.57 3.12 14.07
C PRO A 19 0.91 2.10 12.99
N ALA A 20 1.61 2.52 11.93
CA ALA A 20 1.99 1.63 10.84
C ALA A 20 2.84 0.44 11.32
N GLU A 21 3.68 0.62 12.33
CA GLU A 21 4.49 -0.44 12.91
C GLU A 21 3.65 -1.51 13.60
N GLU A 22 2.46 -1.17 14.09
CA GLU A 22 1.51 -2.13 14.64
C GLU A 22 0.67 -2.75 13.52
N ALA A 23 0.16 -1.92 12.61
CA ALA A 23 -0.74 -2.35 11.55
C ALA A 23 -0.10 -3.35 10.58
N LEU A 24 1.20 -3.16 10.27
CA LEU A 24 1.95 -3.93 9.29
C LEU A 24 2.76 -5.10 9.90
N LYS A 25 2.78 -5.24 11.24
CA LYS A 25 3.60 -6.28 11.90
C LYS A 25 2.95 -7.65 11.80
N GLY A 26 3.62 -8.55 11.07
CA GLY A 26 3.40 -10.00 11.16
C GLY A 26 1.99 -10.46 10.79
N LYS A 27 1.23 -9.64 10.04
CA LYS A 27 -0.11 -10.00 9.63
C LYS A 27 -0.09 -10.87 8.38
N VAL A 28 -0.79 -11.99 8.48
CA VAL A 28 -1.28 -12.74 7.34
C VAL A 28 -2.66 -12.14 7.02
N THR A 29 -2.72 -11.11 6.18
CA THR A 29 -3.96 -10.42 5.79
C THR A 29 -4.41 -10.77 4.36
N MET A 30 -5.66 -10.48 4.02
CA MET A 30 -6.33 -10.87 2.76
C MET A 30 -6.20 -12.37 2.40
N LYS A 31 -7.23 -13.17 2.71
CA LYS A 31 -7.33 -14.59 2.32
C LYS A 31 -6.13 -15.47 2.72
N ARG A 32 -5.51 -15.18 3.88
CA ARG A 32 -4.38 -15.92 4.47
C ARG A 32 -3.05 -15.78 3.70
N LYS A 33 -2.79 -14.64 3.04
CA LYS A 33 -1.47 -14.33 2.45
C LYS A 33 -0.72 -13.28 3.28
N PRO A 34 0.62 -13.24 3.26
CA PRO A 34 1.37 -12.21 3.97
C PRO A 34 1.49 -10.92 3.11
N ILE A 35 0.35 -10.34 2.71
CA ILE A 35 0.29 -9.11 1.91
C ILE A 35 -0.64 -8.08 2.55
N GLU A 36 -0.22 -6.82 2.51
CA GLU A 36 -1.01 -5.68 2.97
C GLU A 36 -1.01 -4.59 1.91
N VAL A 37 -2.13 -3.86 1.80
CA VAL A 37 -2.27 -2.74 0.87
C VAL A 37 -2.46 -1.46 1.68
N VAL A 38 -1.57 -0.49 1.44
CA VAL A 38 -1.67 0.84 2.01
C VAL A 38 -2.00 1.83 0.91
N PHE A 39 -3.16 2.46 1.02
CA PHE A 39 -3.64 3.48 0.11
C PHE A 39 -3.04 4.85 0.46
N PHE A 40 -2.45 5.48 -0.56
CA PHE A 40 -1.91 6.83 -0.50
C PHE A 40 -2.83 7.73 -1.33
N SER A 41 -3.78 8.39 -0.68
CA SER A 41 -4.73 9.26 -1.36
C SER A 41 -4.05 10.51 -1.93
N ARG A 42 -4.57 10.98 -3.07
CA ARG A 42 -4.25 12.27 -3.69
C ARG A 42 -5.45 13.22 -3.71
N ASP A 43 -6.47 12.89 -2.93
CA ASP A 43 -7.67 13.70 -2.81
C ASP A 43 -7.34 15.05 -2.17
N ARG A 44 -8.14 16.06 -2.52
CA ARG A 44 -7.85 17.47 -2.19
C ARG A 44 -8.38 17.88 -0.81
N SER A 45 -9.12 17.01 -0.16
CA SER A 45 -9.65 17.24 1.18
C SER A 45 -9.69 15.94 1.98
N LYS A 46 -9.77 16.08 3.30
CA LYS A 46 -9.94 14.95 4.22
C LYS A 46 -11.26 14.21 3.95
N ALA A 47 -12.34 14.94 3.68
CA ALA A 47 -13.66 14.36 3.44
C ALA A 47 -13.65 13.49 2.16
N ASP A 48 -13.07 14.00 1.07
CA ASP A 48 -12.96 13.24 -0.19
C ASP A 48 -12.13 11.95 0.01
N LEU A 49 -11.03 12.04 0.79
CA LEU A 49 -10.22 10.88 1.13
C LEU A 49 -11.03 9.84 1.90
N GLU A 50 -11.72 10.26 2.96
CA GLU A 50 -12.47 9.35 3.84
C GLU A 50 -13.62 8.68 3.10
N GLU A 51 -14.40 9.43 2.30
CA GLU A 51 -15.46 8.89 1.43
C GLU A 51 -14.88 7.86 0.44
N ASN A 52 -13.87 8.26 -0.33
CA ASN A 52 -13.27 7.40 -1.34
C ASN A 52 -12.67 6.12 -0.73
N PHE A 53 -11.97 6.26 0.40
CA PHE A 53 -11.33 5.16 1.13
C PHE A 53 -12.34 4.15 1.69
N THR A 54 -13.39 4.64 2.34
CA THR A 54 -14.37 3.78 3.03
C THR A 54 -15.35 3.10 2.06
N GLU A 55 -15.63 3.72 0.91
CA GLU A 55 -16.54 3.12 -0.08
C GLU A 55 -15.88 2.13 -1.03
N LYS A 56 -14.60 2.36 -1.39
CA LYS A 56 -13.99 1.68 -2.55
C LYS A 56 -12.86 0.71 -2.23
N HIS A 57 -12.28 0.75 -1.04
CA HIS A 57 -10.97 0.13 -0.81
C HIS A 57 -10.95 -1.13 0.08
N GLY A 58 -12.10 -1.71 0.45
CA GLY A 58 -12.15 -3.01 1.16
C GLY A 58 -11.26 -3.02 2.42
N ASP A 59 -10.62 -4.14 2.76
CA ASP A 59 -9.83 -4.24 4.01
C ASP A 59 -8.47 -3.51 4.00
N TRP A 60 -8.27 -2.52 3.12
CA TRP A 60 -7.01 -1.80 3.02
C TRP A 60 -6.79 -0.83 4.17
N LEU A 61 -5.53 -0.44 4.36
CA LEU A 61 -5.14 0.68 5.21
C LEU A 61 -5.00 1.95 4.37
N CYS A 62 -5.11 3.13 4.97
CA CYS A 62 -4.85 4.39 4.29
C CYS A 62 -3.90 5.27 5.09
N VAL A 63 -3.03 6.03 4.42
CA VAL A 63 -2.27 7.10 5.09
C VAL A 63 -3.23 8.24 5.44
N LYS A 64 -3.12 8.75 6.68
CA LYS A 64 -3.92 9.88 7.14
C LYS A 64 -3.76 11.10 6.23
N TYR A 65 -4.85 11.84 6.02
CA TYR A 65 -4.82 13.09 5.27
C TYR A 65 -3.79 14.07 5.83
N GLY A 66 -2.97 14.65 4.96
CA GLY A 66 -1.98 15.67 5.33
C GLY A 66 -0.66 15.13 5.89
N ASP A 67 -0.47 13.82 5.97
CA ASP A 67 0.81 13.21 6.34
C ASP A 67 1.89 13.51 5.26
N ASP A 68 3.10 13.87 5.71
CA ASP A 68 4.19 14.30 4.83
C ASP A 68 4.85 13.14 4.07
N ILE A 69 4.61 11.90 4.50
CA ILE A 69 5.12 10.70 3.85
C ILE A 69 4.70 10.60 2.38
N LEU A 70 3.50 11.09 2.05
CA LEU A 70 3.02 11.12 0.67
C LEU A 70 3.97 11.95 -0.20
N THR A 71 4.26 13.18 0.21
CA THR A 71 5.17 14.08 -0.51
C THR A 71 6.57 13.48 -0.60
N ARG A 72 7.09 12.92 0.50
CA ARG A 72 8.39 12.25 0.54
C ARG A 72 8.48 11.11 -0.47
N TYR A 73 7.42 10.32 -0.61
CA TYR A 73 7.39 9.16 -1.50
C TYR A 73 7.12 9.50 -2.95
N GLN A 74 6.36 10.54 -3.21
CA GLN A 74 6.24 11.07 -4.56
C GLN A 74 7.58 11.49 -5.13
N SER A 75 8.39 12.20 -4.34
CA SER A 75 9.75 12.56 -4.73
C SER A 75 10.65 11.32 -4.82
N LYS A 76 10.68 10.47 -3.79
CA LYS A 76 11.56 9.29 -3.73
C LYS A 76 11.31 8.30 -4.87
N PHE A 77 10.07 8.14 -5.31
CA PHE A 77 9.68 7.17 -6.34
C PHE A 77 9.31 7.80 -7.69
N GLU A 78 9.60 9.10 -7.85
CA GLU A 78 9.36 9.87 -9.07
C GLU A 78 7.94 9.71 -9.62
N ILE A 79 6.93 9.79 -8.75
CA ILE A 79 5.53 9.59 -9.12
C ILE A 79 5.03 10.84 -9.84
N LYS A 80 4.89 10.74 -11.18
CA LYS A 80 4.42 11.83 -12.05
C LYS A 80 2.92 11.77 -12.34
N THR A 81 2.34 10.58 -12.37
CA THR A 81 0.93 10.33 -12.71
C THR A 81 0.33 9.29 -11.77
N ILE A 82 -0.99 9.26 -11.66
CA ILE A 82 -1.76 8.26 -10.91
C ILE A 82 -2.71 7.52 -11.88
N PRO A 83 -3.08 6.26 -11.62
CA PRO A 83 -2.70 5.43 -10.47
C PRO A 83 -1.30 4.82 -10.58
N VAL A 84 -0.65 4.64 -9.42
CA VAL A 84 0.66 3.96 -9.27
C VAL A 84 0.54 2.91 -8.17
N LEU A 85 1.13 1.73 -8.41
CA LEU A 85 1.26 0.66 -7.42
C LEU A 85 2.72 0.21 -7.38
N ARG A 86 3.31 0.24 -6.17
CA ARG A 86 4.66 -0.27 -5.90
C ARG A 86 4.54 -1.46 -4.95
N VAL A 87 5.37 -2.48 -5.16
CA VAL A 87 5.48 -3.61 -4.22
C VAL A 87 6.79 -3.46 -3.47
N ILE A 88 6.69 -3.48 -2.15
CA ILE A 88 7.80 -3.23 -1.23
C ILE A 88 7.86 -4.40 -0.26
N ASN A 89 9.05 -4.96 -0.08
CA ASN A 89 9.25 -6.07 0.82
C ASN A 89 9.30 -5.60 2.30
N PRO A 90 9.28 -6.52 3.28
CA PRO A 90 9.33 -6.16 4.70
C PRO A 90 10.59 -5.37 5.13
N ALA A 91 11.68 -5.46 4.36
CA ALA A 91 12.90 -4.68 4.57
C ALA A 91 12.80 -3.23 4.05
N GLY A 92 11.71 -2.85 3.39
CA GLY A 92 11.51 -1.52 2.80
C GLY A 92 12.15 -1.35 1.42
N LYS A 93 12.59 -2.44 0.79
CA LYS A 93 13.14 -2.44 -0.58
C LYS A 93 12.00 -2.58 -1.58
N MET A 94 11.99 -1.73 -2.59
CA MET A 94 11.07 -1.85 -3.72
C MET A 94 11.47 -3.04 -4.58
N VAL A 95 10.56 -4.00 -4.73
CA VAL A 95 10.79 -5.24 -5.49
C VAL A 95 10.02 -5.25 -6.81
N VAL A 96 8.94 -4.47 -6.92
CA VAL A 96 8.22 -4.26 -8.17
C VAL A 96 7.95 -2.77 -8.33
N LEU A 97 8.44 -2.22 -9.44
CA LEU A 97 8.22 -0.82 -9.79
C LEU A 97 6.83 -0.64 -10.41
N ASP A 98 6.47 -1.36 -11.46
CA ASP A 98 5.18 -1.19 -12.14
C ASP A 98 4.15 -2.26 -11.76
N GLY A 99 3.77 -2.29 -10.48
CA GLY A 99 2.77 -3.25 -10.00
C GLY A 99 1.40 -3.06 -10.65
N LYS A 100 1.08 -1.85 -11.11
CA LYS A 100 -0.21 -1.52 -11.73
C LYS A 100 -0.37 -2.29 -13.04
N SER A 101 0.63 -2.25 -13.92
CA SER A 101 0.61 -3.01 -15.16
C SER A 101 0.60 -4.52 -14.90
N GLU A 102 1.36 -5.02 -13.93
CA GLU A 102 1.33 -6.46 -13.61
C GLU A 102 -0.04 -6.95 -13.12
N VAL A 103 -0.75 -6.15 -12.31
CA VAL A 103 -2.12 -6.47 -11.88
C VAL A 103 -3.07 -6.51 -13.07
N VAL A 104 -2.99 -5.55 -13.99
CA VAL A 104 -3.84 -5.48 -15.18
C VAL A 104 -3.57 -6.66 -16.13
N ASP A 105 -2.29 -6.93 -16.40
CA ASP A 105 -1.87 -7.85 -17.45
C ASP A 105 -1.88 -9.31 -16.98
N LYS A 106 -1.44 -9.56 -15.73
CA LYS A 106 -1.26 -10.91 -15.17
C LYS A 106 -2.26 -11.23 -14.07
N GLY A 107 -2.54 -10.25 -13.20
CA GLY A 107 -3.35 -10.45 -12.00
C GLY A 107 -4.82 -10.79 -12.28
N LYS A 108 -5.37 -10.35 -13.42
CA LYS A 108 -6.75 -10.69 -13.80
C LYS A 108 -6.91 -12.18 -14.15
N ALA A 109 -5.90 -12.78 -14.79
CA ALA A 109 -5.94 -14.17 -15.22
C ALA A 109 -5.41 -15.12 -14.15
N ASP A 110 -4.31 -14.76 -13.48
CA ASP A 110 -3.68 -15.57 -12.44
C ASP A 110 -3.21 -14.71 -11.26
N PRO A 111 -4.13 -14.32 -10.36
CA PRO A 111 -3.80 -13.48 -9.21
C PRO A 111 -2.88 -14.20 -8.20
N LEU A 112 -2.97 -15.53 -8.08
CA LEU A 112 -2.17 -16.29 -7.12
C LEU A 112 -0.74 -16.51 -7.64
N GLY A 113 -0.57 -16.78 -8.94
CA GLY A 113 0.75 -16.86 -9.56
C GLY A 113 1.47 -15.51 -9.56
N LEU A 114 0.73 -14.40 -9.81
CA LEU A 114 1.30 -13.06 -9.66
C LEU A 114 1.80 -12.80 -8.24
N PHE A 115 0.99 -13.12 -7.23
CA PHE A 115 1.39 -12.99 -5.83
C PHE A 115 2.63 -13.84 -5.51
N ALA A 116 2.67 -15.10 -5.95
CA ALA A 116 3.82 -15.97 -5.74
C ALA A 116 5.11 -15.42 -6.41
N ALA A 117 4.99 -14.79 -7.58
CA ALA A 117 6.12 -14.12 -8.24
C ALA A 117 6.63 -12.93 -7.41
N TRP A 118 5.73 -12.12 -6.84
CA TRP A 118 6.09 -11.03 -5.94
C TRP A 118 6.75 -11.53 -4.66
N GLU A 119 6.21 -12.59 -4.05
CA GLU A 119 6.77 -13.23 -2.86
C GLU A 119 8.18 -13.79 -3.13
N ALA A 120 8.39 -14.43 -4.28
CA ALA A 120 9.72 -14.90 -4.69
C ALA A 120 10.71 -13.74 -4.92
N ALA A 121 10.24 -12.60 -5.43
CA ALA A 121 11.08 -11.41 -5.61
C ALA A 121 11.49 -10.76 -4.28
N CYS A 122 10.68 -10.89 -3.22
CA CYS A 122 11.01 -10.41 -1.87
C CYS A 122 12.21 -11.13 -1.23
N ASN A 123 12.47 -12.37 -1.64
CA ASN A 123 13.53 -13.23 -1.10
C ASN A 123 14.87 -13.13 -1.87
N LYS A 124 14.98 -12.20 -2.82
CA LYS A 124 16.20 -11.94 -3.62
C LYS A 124 16.92 -10.66 -3.19
#